data_AF-A0A817QG66-F1
#
_entry.id   AF-A0A817QG66-F1
#
_cell.length_a   1.000
_cell.length_b   1.000
_cell.length_c   1.000
_cell.angle_alpha   90.00
_cell.angle_beta   90.00
_cell.angle_gamma   90.00
#
_symmetry.space_group_name_H-M   'P 1'
#
loop_
_entity.id
_entity.type
_entity.pdbx_description
1 polymer ?
#
loop_
_entity_poly.entity_id
_entity_poly.type
_entity_poly.pdbx_seq_one_letter_code
_entity_poly.pdbx_strand_id
1 'polypeptide(L)'
;MILWSQRLIDKYDILPSNYENFAALIEEHLVSIYETAGAYLRFNDDLRHLSSDDRSIILRSAADNVSCMSGAFIIQHCNLYGLDAYLKAMNVKYGQCTVDLTTRTRKFIDPDVVLVKLSISLFAFSENSCCYYSNLSNDLTNPIHILEIQNKYAEVTWKYLLYKYGHYDSVKRFLNLIIWLCSMNVLAVHGQSVTTHVKDLDSIIEQTELTLKLDEVEEIIETSQ
;
A
#
# COMPACT_ATOMS: atom_id res chain seq x y z
N MET A 1 -12.71 1.00 1.03
CA MET A 1 -12.20 -0.32 0.62
C MET A 1 -13.02 -1.51 1.15
N ILE A 2 -13.20 -1.72 2.47
CA ILE A 2 -13.96 -2.88 3.00
C ILE A 2 -15.38 -2.99 2.40
N LEU A 3 -16.08 -1.87 2.23
CA LEU A 3 -17.41 -1.84 1.61
C LEU A 3 -17.41 -2.35 0.16
N TRP A 4 -16.34 -2.11 -0.61
CA TRP A 4 -16.22 -2.61 -1.99
C TRP A 4 -15.98 -4.12 -2.02
N SER A 5 -15.14 -4.62 -1.13
CA SER A 5 -14.91 -6.06 -0.99
C SER A 5 -16.17 -6.79 -0.51
N GLN A 6 -16.94 -6.19 0.40
CA GLN A 6 -18.23 -6.75 0.81
C GLN A 6 -19.22 -6.81 -0.36
N ARG A 7 -19.29 -5.73 -1.17
CA ARG A 7 -20.11 -5.72 -2.39
C ARG A 7 -19.73 -6.84 -3.36
N LEU A 8 -18.45 -7.16 -3.50
CA LEU A 8 -17.99 -8.29 -4.33
C LEU A 8 -18.52 -9.62 -3.81
N ILE A 9 -18.45 -9.86 -2.50
CA ILE A 9 -18.95 -11.08 -1.85
C ILE A 9 -20.47 -11.19 -2.05
N ASP A 10 -21.20 -10.12 -1.71
CA ASP A 10 -22.66 -10.09 -1.81
C ASP A 10 -23.14 -10.38 -3.25
N LYS A 11 -22.39 -9.90 -4.26
CA LYS A 11 -22.70 -10.14 -5.67
C LYS A 11 -22.29 -11.53 -6.14
N TYR A 12 -21.20 -12.09 -5.62
CA TYR A 12 -20.76 -13.44 -5.94
C TYR A 12 -21.81 -14.49 -5.57
N ASP A 13 -22.41 -14.35 -4.38
CA ASP A 13 -23.43 -15.29 -3.88
C ASP A 13 -24.75 -15.22 -4.68
N ILE A 14 -25.05 -14.07 -5.30
CA ILE A 14 -26.32 -13.83 -6.01
C ILE A 14 -26.20 -14.09 -7.53
N LEU A 15 -25.03 -13.89 -8.13
CA LEU A 15 -24.82 -13.93 -9.59
C LEU A 15 -23.69 -14.89 -10.01
N PRO A 16 -23.74 -16.20 -9.65
CA PRO A 16 -22.69 -17.14 -10.01
C PRO A 16 -22.53 -17.36 -11.53
N SER A 17 -23.48 -16.90 -12.36
CA SER A 17 -23.52 -17.18 -13.80
C SER A 17 -23.12 -16.03 -14.73
N ASN A 18 -22.89 -14.80 -14.25
CA ASN A 18 -22.50 -13.67 -15.11
C ASN A 18 -21.07 -13.18 -14.82
N TYR A 19 -20.10 -13.86 -15.43
CA TYR A 19 -18.67 -13.59 -15.29
C TYR A 19 -18.27 -12.18 -15.75
N GLU A 20 -18.94 -11.61 -16.76
CA GLU A 20 -18.62 -10.26 -17.26
C GLU A 20 -18.94 -9.18 -16.22
N ASN A 21 -20.09 -9.28 -15.56
CA ASN A 21 -20.45 -8.36 -14.47
C ASN A 21 -19.50 -8.49 -13.27
N PHE A 22 -19.03 -9.71 -12.97
CA PHE A 22 -18.11 -9.94 -11.86
C PHE A 22 -16.71 -9.39 -12.15
N ALA A 23 -16.21 -9.53 -13.39
CA ALA A 23 -14.94 -8.96 -13.81
C ALA A 23 -14.93 -7.43 -13.69
N ALA A 24 -16.01 -6.75 -14.09
CA ALA A 24 -16.15 -5.30 -13.92
C ALA A 24 -16.08 -4.86 -12.45
N LEU A 25 -16.75 -5.60 -11.55
CA LEU A 25 -16.69 -5.30 -10.11
C LEU A 25 -15.29 -5.52 -9.51
N ILE A 26 -14.53 -6.50 -10.01
CA ILE A 26 -13.15 -6.71 -9.60
C ILE A 26 -12.28 -5.54 -10.05
N GLU A 27 -12.49 -5.07 -11.28
CA GLU A 27 -11.79 -3.89 -11.80
C GLU A 27 -12.07 -2.64 -10.96
N GLU A 28 -13.34 -2.36 -10.66
CA GLU A 28 -13.73 -1.27 -9.75
C GLU A 28 -13.08 -1.43 -8.37
N HIS A 29 -13.02 -2.65 -7.85
CA HIS A 29 -12.37 -2.92 -6.58
C HIS A 29 -10.86 -2.63 -6.62
N LEU A 30 -10.16 -3.04 -7.68
CA LEU A 30 -8.74 -2.78 -7.85
C LEU A 30 -8.45 -1.28 -7.97
N VAL A 31 -9.24 -0.55 -8.75
CA VAL A 31 -9.15 0.92 -8.83
C VAL A 31 -9.33 1.54 -7.46
N SER A 32 -10.31 1.08 -6.68
CA SER A 32 -10.56 1.61 -5.33
C SER A 32 -9.37 1.42 -4.36
N ILE A 33 -8.53 0.40 -4.56
CA ILE A 33 -7.31 0.18 -3.76
C ILE A 33 -6.30 1.31 -4.04
N TYR A 34 -6.02 1.57 -5.32
CA TYR A 34 -5.09 2.63 -5.72
C TYR A 34 -5.59 4.02 -5.35
N GLU A 35 -6.88 4.31 -5.56
CA GLU A 35 -7.48 5.59 -5.15
C GLU A 35 -7.38 5.82 -3.63
N THR A 36 -7.62 4.76 -2.85
CA THR A 36 -7.52 4.87 -1.38
C THR A 36 -6.07 5.03 -0.94
N ALA A 37 -5.11 4.36 -1.60
CA ALA A 37 -3.69 4.56 -1.35
C ALA A 37 -3.27 6.00 -1.66
N GLY A 38 -3.67 6.55 -2.81
CA GLY A 38 -3.43 7.95 -3.17
C GLY A 38 -4.04 8.93 -2.16
N ALA A 39 -5.28 8.69 -1.72
CA ALA A 39 -5.91 9.49 -0.67
C ALA A 39 -5.12 9.43 0.65
N TYR A 40 -4.70 8.24 1.08
CA TYR A 40 -3.89 8.07 2.27
C TYR A 40 -2.57 8.88 2.20
N LEU A 41 -1.90 8.87 1.04
CA LEU A 41 -0.64 9.58 0.83
C LEU A 41 -0.83 11.10 0.82
N ARG A 42 -1.88 11.60 0.14
CA ARG A 42 -2.22 13.03 0.10
C ARG A 42 -2.49 13.61 1.49
N PHE A 43 -3.19 12.86 2.34
CA PHE A 43 -3.53 13.29 3.69
C PHE A 43 -2.47 12.93 4.74
N ASN A 44 -1.32 12.37 4.35
CA ASN A 44 -0.26 12.07 5.29
C ASN A 44 0.57 13.32 5.58
N ASP A 45 0.49 13.80 6.82
CA ASP A 45 1.13 15.04 7.25
C ASP A 45 2.67 14.98 7.14
N ASP A 46 3.28 13.85 7.50
CA ASP A 46 4.74 13.69 7.42
C ASP A 46 5.23 13.77 5.97
N LEU A 47 4.47 13.26 4.99
CA LEU A 47 4.77 13.43 3.55
C LEU A 47 4.62 14.88 3.08
N ARG A 48 3.59 15.60 3.57
CA ARG A 48 3.33 16.99 3.17
C ARG A 48 4.47 17.93 3.56
N HIS A 49 5.11 17.67 4.70
CA HIS A 49 6.21 18.49 5.23
C HIS A 49 7.59 18.15 4.65
N LEU A 50 7.69 17.17 3.73
CA LEU A 50 8.92 16.92 2.99
C LEU A 50 9.17 18.00 1.93
N SER A 51 10.44 18.22 1.60
CA SER A 51 10.80 19.00 0.41
C SER A 51 10.19 18.36 -0.84
N SER A 52 9.87 19.15 -1.87
CA SER A 52 9.26 18.59 -3.10
C SER A 52 10.11 17.46 -3.70
N ASP A 53 11.43 17.55 -3.63
CA ASP A 53 12.34 16.54 -4.19
C ASP A 53 12.32 15.25 -3.34
N ASP A 54 12.49 15.37 -2.01
CA ASP A 54 12.43 14.23 -1.09
C ASP A 54 11.06 13.55 -1.16
N ARG A 55 10.00 14.35 -1.24
CA ARG A 55 8.62 13.88 -1.36
C ARG A 55 8.42 13.06 -2.62
N SER A 56 8.87 13.54 -3.77
CA SER A 56 8.78 12.80 -5.04
C SER A 56 9.53 11.47 -5.00
N ILE A 57 10.70 11.41 -4.33
CA ILE A 57 11.46 10.17 -4.15
C ILE A 57 10.70 9.18 -3.26
N ILE A 58 10.27 9.62 -2.07
CA ILE A 58 9.58 8.78 -1.10
C ILE A 58 8.21 8.32 -1.62
N LEU A 59 7.48 9.20 -2.30
CA LEU A 59 6.12 8.93 -2.75
C LEU A 59 6.01 7.70 -3.64
N ARG A 60 7.03 7.40 -4.46
CA ARG A 60 7.02 6.19 -5.30
C ARG A 60 7.05 4.91 -4.48
N SER A 61 7.96 4.84 -3.50
CA SER A 61 8.03 3.71 -2.56
C SER A 61 6.75 3.62 -1.73
N ALA A 62 6.26 4.77 -1.27
CA ALA A 62 5.08 4.86 -0.45
C ALA A 62 3.83 4.40 -1.22
N ALA A 63 3.67 4.81 -2.48
CA ALA A 63 2.58 4.40 -3.35
C ALA A 63 2.53 2.89 -3.54
N ASP A 64 3.66 2.28 -3.84
CA ASP A 64 3.78 0.83 -4.01
C ASP A 64 3.46 0.09 -2.70
N ASN A 65 4.15 0.43 -1.61
CA ASN A 65 3.94 -0.21 -0.31
C ASN A 65 2.50 -0.03 0.19
N VAL A 66 1.96 1.18 0.17
CA VAL A 66 0.60 1.46 0.65
C VAL A 66 -0.43 0.74 -0.20
N SER A 67 -0.34 0.81 -1.53
CA SER A 67 -1.32 0.15 -2.42
C SER A 67 -1.26 -1.37 -2.30
N CYS A 68 -0.07 -1.96 -2.41
CA CYS A 68 0.12 -3.41 -2.37
C CYS A 68 -0.21 -3.99 -0.99
N MET A 69 0.24 -3.38 0.11
CA MET A 69 -0.03 -3.89 1.46
C MET A 69 -1.47 -3.71 1.88
N SER A 70 -2.08 -2.55 1.59
CA SER A 70 -3.50 -2.34 1.87
C SER A 70 -4.38 -3.27 1.03
N GLY A 71 -4.08 -3.44 -0.26
CA GLY A 71 -4.74 -4.39 -1.13
C GLY A 71 -4.65 -5.81 -0.59
N ALA A 72 -3.45 -6.31 -0.29
CA ALA A 72 -3.25 -7.64 0.27
C ALA A 72 -4.02 -7.84 1.59
N PHE A 73 -4.00 -6.84 2.48
CA PHE A 73 -4.76 -6.87 3.73
C PHE A 73 -6.26 -6.98 3.48
N ILE A 74 -6.82 -6.18 2.57
CA ILE A 74 -8.26 -6.16 2.29
C ILE A 74 -8.73 -7.44 1.61
N ILE A 75 -7.96 -7.93 0.64
CA ILE A 75 -8.24 -9.20 -0.04
C ILE A 75 -8.26 -10.34 0.99
N GLN A 76 -7.31 -10.35 1.94
CA GLN A 76 -7.29 -11.32 3.03
C GLN A 76 -8.44 -11.13 4.02
N HIS A 77 -8.69 -9.90 4.47
CA HIS A 77 -9.69 -9.57 5.48
C HIS A 77 -11.11 -9.92 5.01
N CYS A 78 -11.38 -9.73 3.72
CA CYS A 78 -12.65 -10.07 3.08
C CYS A 78 -12.66 -11.48 2.47
N ASN A 79 -11.63 -12.29 2.73
CA ASN A 79 -11.52 -13.66 2.23
C ASN A 79 -11.68 -13.80 0.70
N LEU A 80 -11.26 -12.78 -0.07
CA LEU A 80 -11.35 -12.80 -1.54
C LEU A 80 -10.41 -13.84 -2.16
N TYR A 81 -9.34 -14.23 -1.45
CA TYR A 81 -8.51 -15.38 -1.84
C TYR A 81 -9.28 -16.72 -1.84
N GLY A 82 -10.44 -16.80 -1.18
CA GLY A 82 -11.30 -17.98 -1.19
C GLY A 82 -12.25 -18.03 -2.40
N LEU A 83 -12.27 -17.01 -3.25
CA LEU A 83 -13.16 -16.91 -4.40
C LEU A 83 -12.40 -17.24 -5.69
N ASP A 84 -12.66 -18.40 -6.29
CA ASP A 84 -11.99 -18.84 -7.52
C ASP A 84 -12.15 -17.85 -8.67
N ALA A 85 -13.31 -17.21 -8.78
CA ALA A 85 -13.57 -16.20 -9.80
C ALA A 85 -12.69 -14.95 -9.61
N TYR A 86 -12.40 -14.58 -8.35
CA TYR A 86 -11.50 -13.48 -8.03
C TYR A 86 -10.06 -13.82 -8.43
N LEU A 87 -9.57 -15.00 -8.02
CA LEU A 87 -8.23 -15.48 -8.37
C LEU A 87 -8.05 -15.60 -9.89
N LYS A 88 -9.08 -16.08 -10.61
CA LYS A 88 -9.06 -16.19 -12.07
C LYS A 88 -8.95 -14.81 -12.74
N ALA A 89 -9.71 -13.83 -12.27
CA ALA A 89 -9.62 -12.46 -12.80
C ALA A 89 -8.25 -11.83 -12.52
N MET A 90 -7.72 -11.99 -11.31
CA MET A 90 -6.38 -11.53 -10.96
C MET A 90 -5.30 -12.18 -11.82
N ASN A 91 -5.43 -13.47 -12.12
CA ASN A 91 -4.52 -14.18 -13.01
C ASN A 91 -4.58 -13.64 -14.45
N VAL A 92 -5.78 -13.37 -14.97
CA VAL A 92 -5.94 -12.76 -16.30
C VAL A 92 -5.29 -11.37 -16.36
N LYS A 93 -5.45 -10.56 -15.32
CA LYS A 93 -4.99 -9.16 -15.31
C LYS A 93 -3.49 -9.01 -15.01
N TYR A 94 -2.99 -9.76 -14.02
CA TYR A 94 -1.65 -9.60 -13.47
C TYR A 94 -0.75 -10.84 -13.61
N GLY A 95 -1.28 -11.96 -14.09
CA GLY A 95 -0.54 -13.21 -14.30
C GLY A 95 -0.45 -14.11 -13.06
N GLN A 96 -0.15 -15.38 -13.30
CA GLN A 96 -0.13 -16.43 -12.26
C GLN A 96 0.92 -16.17 -11.19
N CYS A 97 2.10 -15.68 -11.58
CA CYS A 97 3.18 -15.35 -10.65
C CYS A 97 2.74 -14.32 -9.60
N THR A 98 2.04 -13.27 -10.02
CA THR A 98 1.44 -12.27 -9.11
C THR A 98 0.44 -12.92 -8.15
N VAL A 99 -0.44 -13.78 -8.65
CA VAL A 99 -1.43 -14.49 -7.81
C VAL A 99 -0.75 -15.40 -6.79
N ASP A 100 0.28 -16.15 -7.19
CA ASP A 100 1.01 -17.04 -6.30
C ASP A 100 1.78 -16.27 -5.21
N LEU A 101 2.45 -15.18 -5.59
CA LEU A 101 3.18 -14.32 -4.66
C LEU A 101 2.23 -13.67 -3.65
N THR A 102 1.15 -13.05 -4.11
CA THR A 102 0.14 -12.41 -3.23
C THR A 102 -0.54 -13.43 -2.32
N THR A 103 -0.91 -14.61 -2.83
CA THR A 103 -1.51 -15.67 -2.01
C THR A 103 -0.53 -16.18 -0.95
N ARG A 104 0.77 -16.24 -1.27
CA ARG A 104 1.81 -16.63 -0.30
C ARG A 104 2.01 -15.60 0.80
N THR A 105 1.90 -14.30 0.51
CA THR A 105 2.11 -13.24 1.52
C THR A 105 1.01 -13.20 2.57
N ARG A 106 -0.20 -13.68 2.24
CA ARG A 106 -1.38 -13.67 3.12
C ARG A 106 -1.14 -14.23 4.53
N LYS A 107 -0.25 -15.21 4.68
CA LYS A 107 0.03 -15.89 5.96
C LYS A 107 0.79 -15.02 6.97
N PHE A 108 1.35 -13.91 6.51
CA PHE A 108 2.11 -12.97 7.35
C PHE A 108 1.31 -11.73 7.74
N ILE A 109 0.11 -11.56 7.18
CA ILE A 109 -0.77 -10.44 7.47
C ILE A 109 -1.33 -10.62 8.88
N ASP A 110 -1.08 -9.65 9.76
CA ASP A 110 -1.61 -9.68 11.12
C ASP A 110 -3.14 -9.42 11.10
N PRO A 111 -3.94 -10.17 11.88
CA PRO A 111 -5.38 -9.92 11.97
C PRO A 111 -5.72 -8.58 12.66
N ASP A 112 -4.79 -7.98 13.40
CA ASP A 112 -5.03 -6.71 14.07
C ASP A 112 -4.96 -5.52 13.11
N VAL A 113 -6.12 -4.94 12.82
CA VAL A 113 -6.26 -3.81 11.88
C VAL A 113 -5.44 -2.59 12.30
N VAL A 114 -5.28 -2.33 13.60
CA VAL A 114 -4.49 -1.18 14.06
C VAL A 114 -3.02 -1.44 13.82
N LEU A 115 -2.54 -2.65 14.11
CA LEU A 115 -1.16 -3.02 13.83
C LEU A 115 -0.85 -2.97 12.33
N VAL A 116 -1.77 -3.44 11.47
CA VAL A 116 -1.63 -3.36 10.03
C VAL A 116 -1.54 -1.91 9.56
N LYS A 117 -2.40 -1.01 10.05
CA LYS A 117 -2.32 0.42 9.72
C LYS A 117 -0.98 1.02 10.12
N LEU A 118 -0.52 0.78 11.35
CA LEU A 118 0.77 1.24 11.84
C LEU A 118 1.93 0.70 10.98
N SER A 119 1.84 -0.55 10.55
CA SER A 119 2.84 -1.19 9.67
C SER A 119 2.87 -0.54 8.29
N ILE A 120 1.70 -0.27 7.70
CA ILE A 120 1.61 0.43 6.41
C ILE A 120 2.22 1.83 6.53
N SER A 121 1.95 2.56 7.62
CA SER A 121 2.57 3.86 7.87
C SER A 121 4.09 3.77 8.03
N LEU A 122 4.59 2.79 8.80
CA LEU A 122 6.02 2.54 8.96
C LEU A 122 6.71 2.23 7.62
N PHE A 123 6.09 1.37 6.80
CA PHE A 123 6.70 0.89 5.57
C PHE A 123 6.53 1.86 4.39
N ALA A 124 5.55 2.75 4.42
CA ALA A 124 5.39 3.81 3.42
C ALA A 124 6.67 4.65 3.27
N PHE A 125 7.40 4.88 4.38
CA PHE A 125 8.65 5.63 4.39
C PHE A 125 9.89 4.75 4.30
N SER A 126 9.75 3.43 4.12
CA SER A 126 10.91 2.55 3.97
C SER A 126 11.59 2.78 2.62
N GLU A 127 12.92 2.88 2.63
CA GLU A 127 13.76 3.08 1.44
C GLU A 127 13.97 1.78 0.64
N ASN A 128 12.98 0.86 0.64
CA ASN A 128 13.13 -0.43 -0.04
C ASN A 128 13.04 -0.32 -1.57
N SER A 129 12.49 0.77 -2.09
CA SER A 129 12.37 1.07 -3.52
C SER A 129 13.72 1.08 -4.25
N CYS A 130 14.81 1.40 -3.55
CA CYS A 130 16.16 1.36 -4.11
C CYS A 130 16.56 -0.03 -4.64
N CYS A 131 15.93 -1.10 -4.14
CA CYS A 131 16.22 -2.46 -4.55
C CYS A 131 15.67 -2.81 -5.94
N TYR A 132 14.74 -2.04 -6.49
CA TYR A 132 14.04 -2.43 -7.73
C TYR A 132 13.73 -1.30 -8.72
N TYR A 133 13.91 -0.03 -8.35
CA TYR A 133 13.94 1.07 -9.32
C TYR A 133 15.39 1.39 -9.71
N SER A 134 15.84 0.88 -10.86
CA SER A 134 17.22 1.11 -11.33
C SER A 134 17.53 2.55 -11.74
N ASN A 135 16.48 3.36 -11.97
CA ASN A 135 16.61 4.70 -12.56
C ASN A 135 16.16 5.84 -11.63
N LEU A 136 15.82 5.54 -10.37
CA LEU A 136 15.49 6.59 -9.42
C LEU A 136 16.76 7.13 -8.76
N SER A 137 16.89 8.46 -8.76
CA SER A 137 17.83 9.11 -7.86
C SER A 137 17.36 8.88 -6.43
N ASN A 138 18.23 8.32 -5.60
CA ASN A 138 18.01 8.17 -4.15
C ASN A 138 18.69 9.28 -3.36
N ASP A 139 19.07 10.37 -4.03
CA ASP A 139 19.76 11.49 -3.41
C ASP A 139 18.74 12.34 -2.64
N LEU A 140 18.38 11.87 -1.46
CA LEU A 140 17.58 12.63 -0.50
C LEU A 140 18.37 13.88 -0.09
N THR A 141 17.72 15.03 -0.15
CA THR A 141 18.27 16.32 0.31
C THR A 141 18.37 16.35 1.83
N ASN A 142 17.40 15.73 2.53
CA ASN A 142 17.40 15.63 3.99
C ASN A 142 17.07 14.20 4.47
N PRO A 143 18.04 13.26 4.40
CA PRO A 143 17.82 11.88 4.85
C PRO A 143 17.58 11.77 6.37
N ILE A 144 18.04 12.74 7.16
CA ILE A 144 17.82 12.76 8.62
C ILE A 144 16.32 12.92 8.92
N HIS A 145 15.62 13.80 8.21
CA HIS A 145 14.19 14.00 8.41
C HIS A 145 13.37 12.74 8.07
N ILE A 146 13.76 12.00 7.02
CA ILE A 146 13.13 10.72 6.68
C ILE A 146 13.35 9.69 7.80
N LEU A 147 14.57 9.61 8.33
CA LEU A 147 14.90 8.73 9.46
C LEU A 147 14.10 9.08 10.72
N GLU A 148 13.87 10.36 11.00
CA GLU A 148 13.03 10.81 12.12
C GLU A 148 11.57 10.33 11.96
N ILE A 149 11.01 10.44 10.75
CA ILE A 149 9.66 9.94 10.45
C ILE A 149 9.59 8.41 10.63
N GLN A 150 10.56 7.67 10.09
CA GLN A 150 10.64 6.22 10.25
C GLN A 150 10.72 5.82 11.73
N ASN A 151 11.57 6.50 12.51
CA ASN A 151 11.72 6.24 13.95
C ASN A 151 10.43 6.52 14.72
N LYS A 152 9.74 7.61 14.40
CA LYS A 152 8.42 7.94 14.98
C LYS A 152 7.42 6.81 14.77
N TYR A 153 7.29 6.29 13.55
CA TYR A 153 6.37 5.18 13.27
C TYR A 153 6.83 3.86 13.91
N ALA A 154 8.14 3.59 13.94
CA ALA A 154 8.69 2.40 14.59
C ALA A 154 8.43 2.42 16.11
N GLU A 155 8.63 3.57 16.75
CA GLU A 155 8.39 3.75 18.18
C GLU A 155 6.90 3.58 18.53
N VAL A 156 6.00 4.21 17.78
CA VAL A 156 4.55 4.07 18.01
C VAL A 156 4.10 2.62 17.80
N THR A 157 4.59 1.96 16.75
CA THR A 157 4.31 0.54 16.48
C THR A 157 4.79 -0.35 17.62
N TRP A 158 6.03 -0.14 18.08
CA TRP A 158 6.62 -0.91 19.15
C TRP A 158 5.90 -0.72 20.49
N LYS A 159 5.58 0.52 20.85
CA LYS A 159 4.78 0.83 22.04
C LYS A 159 3.41 0.15 21.98
N TYR A 160 2.71 0.25 20.84
CA TYR A 160 1.43 -0.41 20.64
C TYR A 160 1.52 -1.92 20.89
N LEU A 161 2.53 -2.57 20.30
CA LEU A 161 2.78 -3.99 20.49
C LEU A 161 2.99 -4.34 21.97
N LEU A 162 3.90 -3.62 22.64
CA LEU A 162 4.23 -3.87 24.04
C LEU A 162 3.02 -3.70 24.96
N TYR A 163 2.24 -2.64 24.77
CA TYR A 163 1.07 -2.38 25.60
C TYR A 163 -0.04 -3.40 25.37
N LYS A 164 -0.24 -3.86 24.14
CA LYS A 164 -1.36 -4.74 23.80
C LYS A 164 -1.08 -6.22 24.01
N TYR A 165 0.14 -6.67 23.72
CA TYR A 165 0.48 -8.10 23.68
C TYR A 165 1.58 -8.50 24.67
N GLY A 166 2.26 -7.54 25.30
CA GLY A 166 3.41 -7.82 26.15
C GLY A 166 4.66 -8.22 25.36
N HIS A 167 5.80 -8.33 26.05
CA HIS A 167 7.11 -8.39 25.41
C HIS A 167 7.30 -9.55 24.41
N TYR A 168 6.99 -10.79 24.82
CA TYR A 168 7.26 -11.97 23.99
C TYR A 168 6.46 -11.96 22.68
N ASP A 169 5.14 -11.74 22.77
CA ASP A 169 4.28 -11.69 21.59
C ASP A 169 4.57 -10.48 20.71
N SER A 170 5.02 -9.37 21.31
CA SER A 170 5.47 -8.19 20.56
C SER A 170 6.63 -8.51 19.63
N VAL A 171 7.67 -9.19 20.14
CA VAL A 171 8.82 -9.59 19.33
C VAL A 171 8.38 -10.49 18.17
N LYS A 172 7.53 -11.49 18.45
CA LYS A 172 7.04 -12.43 17.43
C LYS A 172 6.20 -11.73 16.36
N ARG A 173 5.29 -10.83 16.75
CA ARG A 173 4.45 -10.07 15.83
C ARG A 173 5.28 -9.08 15.02
N PHE A 174 6.21 -8.37 15.64
CA PHE A 174 7.12 -7.47 14.93
C PHE A 174 7.95 -8.20 13.88
N LEU A 175 8.51 -9.38 14.22
CA LEU A 175 9.20 -10.22 13.25
C LEU A 175 8.30 -10.63 12.08
N ASN A 176 7.03 -10.97 12.33
CA ASN A 176 6.07 -11.27 11.26
C ASN A 176 5.82 -10.06 10.35
N LEU A 177 5.77 -8.84 10.90
CA LEU A 177 5.64 -7.62 10.08
C LEU A 177 6.85 -7.41 9.16
N ILE A 178 8.06 -7.65 9.66
CA ILE A 178 9.28 -7.58 8.84
C ILE A 178 9.25 -8.65 7.73
N ILE A 179 8.84 -9.88 8.04
CA ILE A 179 8.70 -10.95 7.04
C ILE A 179 7.62 -10.59 6.00
N TRP A 180 6.53 -9.95 6.44
CA TRP A 180 5.50 -9.45 5.55
C TRP A 180 6.08 -8.40 4.59
N LEU A 181 6.78 -7.38 5.11
CA LEU A 181 7.49 -6.38 4.29
C LEU A 181 8.43 -7.03 3.27
N CYS A 182 9.30 -7.95 3.69
CA CYS A 182 10.22 -8.62 2.77
C CYS A 182 9.47 -9.40 1.68
N SER A 183 8.35 -10.04 2.02
CA SER A 183 7.52 -10.75 1.04
C SER A 183 6.85 -9.79 0.06
N MET A 184 6.45 -8.61 0.52
CA MET A 184 5.88 -7.55 -0.31
C MET A 184 6.94 -6.92 -1.21
N ASN A 185 8.19 -6.77 -0.77
CA ASN A 185 9.29 -6.31 -1.63
C ASN A 185 9.53 -7.27 -2.81
N VAL A 186 9.43 -8.59 -2.59
CA VAL A 186 9.52 -9.57 -3.68
C VAL A 186 8.37 -9.39 -4.68
N LEU A 187 7.17 -9.13 -4.18
CA LEU A 187 6.00 -8.84 -5.03
C LEU A 187 6.20 -7.53 -5.80
N ALA A 188 6.69 -6.47 -5.16
CA ALA A 188 6.96 -5.17 -5.77
C ALA A 188 8.00 -5.26 -6.91
N VAL A 189 9.10 -6.00 -6.68
CA VAL A 189 10.11 -6.29 -7.71
C VAL A 189 9.46 -6.97 -8.92
N HIS A 190 8.59 -7.96 -8.69
CA HIS A 190 7.84 -8.59 -9.78
C HIS A 190 6.86 -7.60 -10.43
N GLY A 191 6.18 -6.77 -9.64
CA GLY A 191 5.21 -5.76 -10.06
C GLY A 191 5.78 -4.78 -11.08
N GLN A 192 7.08 -4.45 -11.00
CA GLN A 192 7.75 -3.61 -12.01
C GLN A 192 7.77 -4.22 -13.41
N SER A 193 7.66 -5.55 -13.53
CA SER A 193 7.52 -6.23 -14.81
C SER A 193 6.07 -6.31 -15.32
N VAL A 194 5.11 -5.88 -14.50
CA VAL A 194 3.66 -5.96 -14.78
C VAL A 194 3.15 -4.58 -15.19
N THR A 195 3.07 -4.34 -16.50
CA THR A 195 2.74 -3.03 -17.09
C THR A 195 1.47 -2.38 -16.53
N THR A 196 0.43 -3.17 -16.25
CA THR A 196 -0.83 -2.66 -15.69
C THR A 196 -0.62 -2.04 -14.31
N HIS A 197 0.12 -2.72 -13.44
CA HIS A 197 0.42 -2.23 -12.10
C HIS A 197 1.30 -0.96 -12.14
N VAL A 198 2.32 -0.94 -13.01
CA VAL A 198 3.18 0.25 -13.19
C VAL A 198 2.35 1.45 -13.62
N LYS A 199 1.42 1.29 -14.57
CA LYS A 199 0.53 2.39 -15.01
C LYS A 199 -0.40 2.89 -13.91
N ASP A 200 -1.00 1.97 -13.15
CA ASP A 200 -1.86 2.32 -12.03
C ASP A 200 -1.08 3.09 -10.95
N LEU A 201 0.16 2.66 -10.66
CA LEU A 201 1.08 3.34 -9.75
C LEU A 201 1.49 4.73 -10.24
N ASP A 202 1.98 4.85 -11.47
CA ASP A 202 2.40 6.14 -12.03
C ASP A 202 1.23 7.14 -12.01
N SER A 203 0.02 6.68 -12.34
CA SER A 203 -1.17 7.53 -12.29
C SER A 203 -1.46 8.07 -10.89
N ILE A 204 -1.39 7.25 -9.84
CA ILE A 204 -1.62 7.74 -8.47
C ILE A 204 -0.47 8.61 -7.96
N ILE A 205 0.77 8.36 -8.37
CA ILE A 205 1.93 9.17 -8.02
C ILE A 205 1.75 10.56 -8.63
N GLU A 206 1.51 10.65 -9.94
CA GLU A 206 1.32 11.92 -10.65
C GLU A 206 0.16 12.74 -10.07
N GLN A 207 -1.00 12.09 -9.82
CA GLN A 207 -2.14 12.76 -9.21
C GLN A 207 -1.83 13.26 -7.79
N THR A 208 -1.13 12.45 -7.00
CA THR A 208 -0.77 12.81 -5.62
C THR A 208 0.23 13.97 -5.59
N GLU A 209 1.26 13.93 -6.43
CA GLU A 209 2.21 15.03 -6.57
C GLU A 209 1.55 16.33 -7.01
N LEU A 210 0.64 16.26 -7.99
CA LEU A 210 -0.07 17.44 -8.48
C LEU A 210 -0.93 18.06 -7.37
N THR A 211 -1.71 17.26 -6.64
CA THR A 211 -2.52 17.78 -5.52
C THR A 211 -1.64 18.43 -4.47
N LEU A 212 -0.56 17.78 -4.05
CA LEU A 212 0.32 18.31 -3.01
C LEU A 212 0.98 19.63 -3.42
N LYS A 213 1.38 19.77 -4.69
CA LYS A 213 1.92 21.03 -5.23
C LYS A 213 0.86 22.15 -5.30
N LEU A 214 -0.39 21.82 -5.60
CA LEU A 214 -1.47 22.81 -5.61
C LEU A 214 -1.76 23.32 -4.19
N ASP A 215 -1.82 22.42 -3.20
CA ASP A 215 -2.02 22.77 -1.79
C ASP A 215 -0.91 23.72 -1.28
N GLU A 216 0.35 23.49 -1.66
CA GLU A 216 1.48 24.38 -1.33
C GLU A 216 1.32 25.79 -1.91
N VAL A 217 0.84 25.88 -3.16
CA VAL A 217 0.62 27.18 -3.82
C VAL A 217 -0.50 27.95 -3.13
N GLU A 218 -1.58 27.26 -2.73
CA GLU A 218 -2.70 27.86 -2.00
C GLU A 218 -2.23 28.41 -0.64
N GLU A 219 -1.43 27.65 0.12
CA GLU A 219 -0.88 28.07 1.42
C GLU A 219 0.03 29.31 1.30
N ILE A 220 0.85 29.41 0.24
CA ILE A 220 1.68 30.59 -0.03
C ILE A 220 0.81 31.83 -0.32
N ILE A 221 -0.28 31.66 -1.06
CA ILE A 221 -1.20 32.76 -1.38
C ILE A 221 -1.90 33.26 -0.12
N GLU A 222 -2.36 32.34 0.75
CA GLU A 222 -3.04 32.69 2.00
C GLU A 222 -2.11 33.38 3.00
N THR A 223 -0.85 32.94 3.10
CA THR A 223 0.14 33.54 4.02
C THR A 223 0.69 34.89 3.55
N SER A 224 0.47 35.25 2.28
CA SER A 224 0.91 36.52 1.70
C SER A 224 -0.13 37.66 1.81
N GLN A 225 -1.33 37.38 2.34
CA GLN A 225 -2.42 38.35 2.54
C GLN A 225 -2.45 38.87 3.98
#